data_AF-A0A367M645-F1
#
_entry.id   AF-A0A367M645-F1
#
_cell.length_a   1.000
_cell.length_b   1.000
_cell.length_c   1.000
_cell.angle_alpha   90.00
_cell.angle_beta   90.00
_cell.angle_gamma   90.00
#
_symmetry.space_group_name_H-M   'P 1'
#
loop_
_entity.id
_entity.type
_entity.pdbx_description
1 polymer ?
#
loop_
_entity_poly.entity_id
_entity_poly.type
_entity_poly.pdbx_seq_one_letter_code
_entity_poly.pdbx_strand_id
1 'polypeptide(L)' 'MPEFRPCPACRGYDLERRWCHVCDGRGVVDVEAQQKERAEMVKLLRAAGIEVRDQPWTTTTKPYWQ' A
#
# COMPACT_ATOMS: atom_id res chain seq x y z
N MET A 1 11.53 -1.32 -15.08
CA MET A 1 10.64 -0.22 -15.50
C MET A 1 9.63 -0.08 -14.40
N PRO A 2 9.41 1.11 -13.84
CA PRO A 2 8.55 1.29 -12.67
C PRO A 2 7.16 0.71 -12.94
N GLU A 3 6.75 -0.25 -12.11
CA GLU A 3 5.42 -0.85 -12.16
C GLU A 3 4.43 0.04 -11.38
N PHE A 4 3.68 0.85 -12.10
CA PHE A 4 2.58 1.64 -11.52
C PHE A 4 1.30 0.81 -11.47
N ARG A 5 0.72 0.68 -10.28
CA ARG A 5 -0.61 0.07 -10.10
C ARG A 5 -1.62 1.10 -9.60
N PRO A 6 -2.92 0.87 -9.85
CA PRO A 6 -3.97 1.68 -9.24
C PRO A 6 -3.79 1.69 -7.71
N CYS A 7 -3.94 2.87 -7.11
CA CYS A 7 -3.84 3.00 -5.65
C CYS A 7 -4.86 2.05 -4.98
N PRO A 8 -4.46 1.20 -4.04
CA PRO A 8 -5.39 0.25 -3.42
C PRO A 8 -6.51 0.94 -2.63
N ALA A 9 -6.28 2.15 -2.12
CA ALA A 9 -7.27 2.89 -1.34
C ALA A 9 -8.37 3.50 -2.21
N CYS A 10 -8.00 4.26 -3.25
CA CYS A 10 -8.99 4.91 -4.13
C CYS A 10 -9.24 4.17 -5.45
N ARG A 11 -8.53 3.07 -5.70
CA ARG A 11 -8.58 2.21 -6.91
C ARG A 11 -8.35 2.95 -8.23
N GLY A 12 -7.82 4.17 -8.17
CA GLY A 12 -7.66 5.05 -9.32
C GLY A 12 -8.93 5.84 -9.71
N TYR A 13 -10.01 5.78 -8.93
CA TYR A 13 -11.24 6.52 -9.22
C TYR A 13 -11.04 8.03 -9.10
N ASP A 14 -11.50 8.77 -10.10
CA ASP A 14 -11.27 10.21 -10.25
C ASP A 14 -11.83 11.08 -9.12
N LEU A 15 -12.97 10.71 -8.55
CA LEU A 15 -13.57 11.43 -7.43
C LEU A 15 -12.81 11.14 -6.13
N GLU A 16 -12.53 9.88 -5.86
CA GLU A 16 -11.89 9.43 -4.62
C GLU A 16 -10.40 9.81 -4.57
N ARG A 17 -9.70 9.81 -5.72
CA ARG A 17 -8.27 10.15 -5.77
C ARG A 17 -8.01 11.54 -5.24
N ARG A 18 -8.91 12.51 -5.49
CA ARG A 18 -8.75 13.92 -5.10
C ARG A 18 -8.48 14.11 -3.61
N TRP A 19 -9.00 13.21 -2.77
CA TRP A 19 -8.86 13.27 -1.31
C TRP A 19 -8.07 12.08 -0.75
N CYS A 20 -7.44 11.28 -1.62
CA CYS A 20 -6.71 10.09 -1.25
C CYS A 20 -5.29 10.44 -0.79
N HIS A 21 -5.07 10.45 0.52
CA HIS A 21 -3.76 10.64 1.15
C HIS A 21 -2.77 9.50 0.85
N VAL A 22 -3.26 8.33 0.43
CA VAL A 22 -2.39 7.17 0.13
C VAL A 22 -1.63 7.33 -1.18
N CYS A 23 -2.18 8.08 -2.15
CA CYS A 23 -1.52 8.34 -3.43
C CYS A 23 -1.34 9.83 -3.74
N ASP A 24 -1.59 10.72 -2.78
CA ASP A 24 -1.50 12.18 -2.92
C ASP A 24 -2.23 12.73 -4.16
N GLY A 25 -3.45 12.27 -4.42
CA GLY A 25 -4.19 12.74 -5.61
C GLY A 25 -3.86 12.03 -6.92
N ARG A 26 -2.80 11.23 -6.99
CA ARG A 26 -2.30 10.63 -8.26
C ARG A 26 -3.22 9.54 -8.82
N GLY A 27 -3.84 8.75 -7.94
CA GLY A 27 -4.66 7.59 -8.30
C GLY A 27 -3.86 6.32 -8.59
N VAL A 28 -2.54 6.40 -8.63
CA VAL A 28 -1.61 5.28 -8.84
C VAL A 28 -0.49 5.31 -7.82
N VAL A 29 0.10 4.14 -7.55
CA VAL A 29 1.26 3.96 -6.67
C VAL A 29 2.36 3.20 -7.42
N ASP A 30 3.61 3.55 -7.16
CA ASP A 30 4.77 2.81 -7.65
C ASP A 30 5.02 1.61 -6.72
N VAL A 31 4.84 0.41 -7.25
CA VAL A 31 4.93 -0.82 -6.46
C VAL A 31 6.37 -1.11 -6.05
N GLU A 32 7.34 -0.87 -6.93
CA GLU A 32 8.75 -1.14 -6.63
C GLU A 32 9.27 -0.18 -5.55
N ALA A 33 8.94 1.11 -5.67
CA ALA A 33 9.30 2.10 -4.66
C ALA A 33 8.67 1.77 -3.30
N GLN A 34 7.37 1.45 -3.27
CA GLN A 34 6.64 1.17 -2.04
C GLN A 34 7.13 -0.13 -1.37
N GLN A 35 7.47 -1.17 -2.15
CA GLN A 35 8.07 -2.39 -1.61
C GLN A 35 9.46 -2.13 -1.01
N LYS A 36 10.27 -1.27 -1.65
CA LYS A 36 11.59 -0.91 -1.14
C LYS A 36 11.48 -0.12 0.18
N GLU A 37 10.62 0.88 0.24
CA GLU A 37 10.37 1.66 1.47
C GLU A 37 9.87 0.77 2.60
N ARG A 38 8.90 -0.12 2.29
CA ARG A 38 8.39 -1.09 3.27
C ARG A 38 9.48 -2.03 3.75
N ALA A 39 10.33 -2.55 2.87
CA ALA A 39 11.42 -3.44 3.25
C ALA A 39 12.41 -2.75 4.21
N GLU A 40 12.76 -1.49 3.96
CA GLU A 40 13.62 -0.71 4.85
C GLU A 40 12.95 -0.45 6.21
N MET A 41 11.66 -0.08 6.22
CA MET A 41 10.89 0.11 7.44
C MET A 41 10.79 -1.18 8.27
N VAL A 42 10.53 -2.32 7.63
CA VAL A 42 10.47 -3.63 8.28
C VAL A 42 11.83 -4.00 8.89
N LYS A 43 12.94 -3.73 8.20
CA LYS A 43 14.28 -3.95 8.77
C LYS A 43 14.48 -3.13 10.05
N LEU A 44 14.09 -1.85 10.05
CA LEU A 44 14.19 -0.99 11.23
C LEU A 44 13.32 -1.48 12.38
N LEU A 45 12.07 -1.86 12.12
CA LEU A 45 11.16 -2.38 13.13
C LEU A 45 11.69 -3.69 13.75
N ARG A 46 12.21 -4.60 12.92
CA ARG A 46 12.83 -5.84 13.42
C ARG A 46 14.09 -5.56 14.23
N ALA A 47 14.91 -4.59 13.82
CA ALA A 47 16.08 -4.17 14.59
C ALA A 47 15.69 -3.57 15.96
N ALA A 48 14.52 -2.94 16.05
CA ALA A 48 13.94 -2.47 17.32
C ALA A 48 13.28 -3.59 18.15
N GLY A 49 13.36 -4.85 17.72
CA GLY A 49 12.76 -6.00 18.40
C GLY A 49 11.24 -6.12 18.22
N ILE A 50 10.66 -5.37 17.27
CA ILE A 50 9.21 -5.41 16.98
C ILE A 50 8.94 -6.52 15.97
N GLU A 51 8.06 -7.46 16.31
CA GLU A 51 7.61 -8.50 15.40
C GLU A 51 6.69 -7.89 14.33
N VAL A 52 7.11 -7.96 13.07
CA VAL A 52 6.32 -7.48 11.93
C VAL A 52 5.80 -8.66 11.12
N ARG A 53 4.48 -8.82 11.12
CA ARG A 53 3.77 -9.83 10.33
C ARG A 53 3.53 -9.31 8.92
N ASP A 54 4.12 -9.98 7.94
CA ASP A 54 3.99 -9.61 6.53
C ASP A 54 2.61 -10.01 6.01
N GLN A 55 1.66 -9.07 5.97
CA GLN A 55 0.38 -9.32 5.29
C GLN A 55 0.50 -9.00 3.80
N PRO A 56 0.16 -9.94 2.90
CA PRO A 56 0.05 -9.65 1.47
C PRO A 56 -1.00 -8.58 1.23
N TRP A 57 -0.71 -7.64 0.32
CA TRP A 57 -1.59 -6.51 -0.03
C TRP A 57 -2.97 -6.94 -0.56
N THR A 58 -3.13 -8.20 -0.95
CA THR A 58 -4.37 -8.79 -1.47
C THR A 58 -5.29 -9.33 -0.37
N THR A 59 -4.84 -9.36 0.89
CA THR A 59 -5.63 -9.89 2.02
C THR A 59 -6.50 -8.80 2.63
N THR A 60 -7.20 -8.02 1.80
CA THR A 60 -8.39 -7.33 2.29
C THR A 60 -9.40 -8.42 2.59
N THR A 61 -9.64 -8.61 3.89
CA THR A 61 -10.66 -9.47 4.46
C THR A 61 -11.91 -9.42 3.58
N LYS A 62 -12.37 -10.59 3.12
CA LYS A 62 -13.64 -10.73 2.39
C LYS A 62 -14.69 -9.81 3.05
N PRO A 63 -15.45 -8.98 2.29
CA PRO A 63 -16.55 -8.26 2.89
C PRO A 63 -17.47 -9.28 3.56
N TYR A 64 -17.65 -9.14 4.87
CA TYR A 64 -18.56 -9.95 5.66
C TYR A 64 -19.98 -9.46 5.34
N TRP A 65 -20.52 -9.91 4.22
CA TRP A 65 -21.95 -9.83 3.92
C TRP A 65 -22.42 -11.23 3.54
N GLN A 66 -23.00 -11.88 4.56
CA GLN A 66 -24.10 -12.83 4.40
C GLN A 66 -25.26 -12.15 3.67
#